data_AF-A0A539DRV5-F1
#
_entry.id   AF-A0A539DRV5-F1
#
_cell.length_a   1.000
_cell.length_b   1.000
_cell.length_c   1.000
_cell.angle_alpha   90.00
_cell.angle_beta   90.00
_cell.angle_gamma   90.00
#
_symmetry.space_group_name_H-M   'P 1'
#
loop_
_entity.id
_entity.type
_entity.pdbx_description
1 polymer ?
#
loop_
_entity_poly.entity_id
_entity_poly.type
_entity_poly.pdbx_seq_one_letter_code
_entity_poly.pdbx_strand_id
1 'polypeptide(L)'
;MADTLPLYVELTAELGEARIRSLVEHQRFFETNWLVHEGLVSIDRFSAMFGVYGLAEAVNLLVAYQGGIGRYGHDATADALSYRITERVAELVAARPMPYCEGGNGRCYLHSQSGIDLDTDVTAGTRIPVGEEPPMFEHITTCAPHHRLFPAGISDIVHVDETAVRNPQAVVDIIRGAFSSGMRDFTFNLDSNEFIRITGYLVRKSDLVDIDTRGARHGSDYLAAGSEASYHLTQRAVKRIGCHERDPRPDS
;
A
#
# COMPACT_ATOMS: atom_id res chain seq x y z
N MET A 1 4.47 -26.67 -1.95
CA MET A 1 3.90 -25.35 -1.61
C MET A 1 4.68 -24.61 -0.53
N ALA A 2 5.30 -25.29 0.46
CA ALA A 2 6.07 -24.62 1.51
C ALA A 2 7.30 -23.82 0.99
N ASP A 3 7.91 -24.26 -0.12
CA ASP A 3 9.15 -23.67 -0.63
C ASP A 3 8.94 -22.57 -1.68
N THR A 4 7.71 -22.39 -2.18
CA THR A 4 7.43 -21.45 -3.28
C THR A 4 7.64 -20.00 -2.86
N LEU A 5 7.09 -19.58 -1.71
CA LEU A 5 7.26 -18.22 -1.21
C LEU A 5 8.72 -17.90 -0.88
N PRO A 6 9.48 -18.74 -0.13
CA PRO A 6 10.92 -18.54 0.05
C PRO A 6 11.71 -18.39 -1.25
N LEU A 7 11.43 -19.21 -2.26
CA LEU A 7 12.10 -19.14 -3.56
C LEU A 7 11.90 -17.76 -4.21
N TYR A 8 10.66 -17.27 -4.30
CA TYR A 8 10.41 -15.98 -4.95
C TYR A 8 10.94 -14.80 -4.12
N VAL A 9 10.93 -14.90 -2.79
CA VAL A 9 11.57 -13.87 -1.95
C VAL A 9 13.08 -13.80 -2.20
N GLU A 10 13.77 -14.95 -2.31
CA GLU A 10 15.20 -14.96 -2.63
C GLU A 10 15.46 -14.40 -4.04
N LEU A 11 14.71 -14.83 -5.06
CA LEU A 11 14.88 -14.31 -6.43
C LEU A 11 14.69 -12.79 -6.51
N THR A 12 13.71 -12.23 -5.80
CA THR A 12 13.53 -10.78 -5.71
C THR A 12 14.69 -10.11 -4.97
N ALA A 13 15.21 -10.72 -3.90
CA ALA A 13 16.37 -10.21 -3.18
C ALA A 13 17.64 -10.23 -4.05
N GLU A 14 17.88 -11.30 -4.81
CA GLU A 14 19.00 -11.40 -5.76
C GLU A 14 18.94 -10.30 -6.82
N LEU A 15 17.76 -10.01 -7.37
CA LEU A 15 17.58 -8.91 -8.31
C LEU A 15 17.89 -7.55 -7.65
N GLY A 16 17.44 -7.33 -6.42
CA GLY A 16 17.76 -6.14 -5.63
C GLY A 16 19.26 -6.00 -5.41
N GLU A 17 19.93 -7.08 -4.99
CA GLU A 17 21.37 -7.14 -4.77
C GLU A 17 22.15 -6.79 -6.06
N ALA A 18 21.78 -7.39 -7.20
CA ALA A 18 22.41 -7.12 -8.49
C ALA A 18 22.28 -5.64 -8.89
N ARG A 19 21.12 -5.03 -8.66
CA ARG A 19 20.90 -3.59 -8.91
C ARG A 19 21.76 -2.71 -8.02
N ILE A 20 21.87 -3.04 -6.74
CA ILE A 20 22.70 -2.29 -5.79
C ILE A 20 24.17 -2.39 -6.19
N ARG A 21 24.68 -3.59 -6.48
CA ARG A 21 26.06 -3.77 -6.94
C ARG A 21 26.34 -3.02 -8.23
N SER A 22 25.40 -3.01 -9.17
CA SER A 22 25.53 -2.18 -10.38
C SER A 22 25.67 -0.69 -10.07
N LEU A 23 24.84 -0.15 -9.17
CA LEU A 23 24.90 1.25 -8.76
C LEU A 23 26.20 1.60 -8.03
N VAL A 24 26.61 0.75 -7.09
CA VAL A 24 27.75 1.01 -6.19
C VAL A 24 29.07 0.67 -6.85
N GLU A 25 29.21 -0.54 -7.40
CA GLU A 25 30.49 -1.09 -7.84
C GLU A 25 30.79 -0.76 -9.32
N HIS A 26 29.79 -0.76 -10.19
CA HIS A 26 30.00 -0.52 -11.62
C HIS A 26 29.84 0.95 -12.01
N GLN A 27 28.75 1.58 -11.57
CA GLN A 27 28.49 2.99 -11.84
C GLN A 27 29.27 3.91 -10.90
N ARG A 28 29.79 3.38 -9.77
CA ARG A 28 30.54 4.13 -8.76
C ARG A 28 29.80 5.40 -8.34
N PHE A 29 28.49 5.31 -8.19
CA PHE A 29 27.62 6.46 -7.93
C PHE A 29 28.05 7.22 -6.67
N PHE A 30 28.35 6.49 -5.59
CA PHE A 30 28.78 7.07 -4.31
C PHE A 30 30.20 7.65 -4.32
N GLU A 31 30.96 7.49 -5.40
CA GLU A 31 32.31 8.04 -5.53
C GLU A 31 32.36 9.23 -6.49
N THR A 32 31.37 9.35 -7.37
CA THR A 32 31.41 10.27 -8.53
C THR A 32 30.26 11.26 -8.58
N ASN A 33 29.15 11.00 -7.88
CA ASN A 33 27.97 11.84 -7.99
C ASN A 33 28.08 13.09 -7.11
N TRP A 34 27.73 14.25 -7.67
CA TRP A 34 27.72 15.53 -6.95
C TRP A 34 26.84 15.51 -5.70
N LEU A 35 25.72 14.77 -5.71
CA LEU A 35 24.85 14.62 -4.54
C LEU A 35 25.61 14.04 -3.34
N VAL A 36 26.60 13.19 -3.59
CA VAL A 36 27.41 12.56 -2.56
C VAL A 36 28.49 13.54 -2.09
N HIS A 37 29.14 14.23 -3.03
CA HIS A 37 30.15 15.24 -2.73
C HIS A 37 29.60 16.42 -1.93
N GLU A 38 28.35 16.81 -2.19
CA GLU A 38 27.64 17.85 -1.44
C GLU A 38 27.03 17.32 -0.13
N GLY A 39 27.16 16.03 0.17
CA GLY A 39 26.65 15.42 1.40
C GLY A 39 25.14 15.27 1.47
N LEU A 40 24.44 15.36 0.34
CA LEU A 40 22.98 15.18 0.23
C LEU A 40 22.58 13.71 0.31
N VAL A 41 23.45 12.81 -0.14
CA VAL A 41 23.28 11.35 -0.01
C VAL A 41 24.57 10.72 0.52
N SER A 42 24.43 9.62 1.27
CA SER A 42 25.56 8.87 1.84
C SER A 42 25.30 7.37 1.75
N ILE A 43 26.35 6.61 1.42
CA ILE A 43 26.30 5.15 1.36
C ILE A 43 26.01 4.54 2.74
N ASP A 44 26.48 5.16 3.82
CA ASP A 44 26.24 4.69 5.20
C ASP A 44 24.76 4.79 5.62
N ARG A 45 23.99 5.61 4.91
CA ARG A 45 22.54 5.79 5.10
C ARG A 45 21.72 5.13 4.00
N PHE A 46 22.36 4.46 3.05
CA PHE A 46 21.68 3.76 1.99
C PHE A 46 20.90 2.56 2.54
N SER A 47 19.70 2.36 2.03
CA SER A 47 18.86 1.21 2.34
C SER A 47 18.08 0.81 1.09
N ALA A 48 17.62 -0.44 1.07
CA ALA A 48 16.83 -0.98 -0.02
C ALA A 48 15.42 -1.33 0.46
N MET A 49 14.45 -1.11 -0.43
CA MET A 49 13.05 -1.44 -0.19
C MET A 49 12.69 -2.73 -0.92
N PHE A 50 12.20 -3.70 -0.17
CA PHE A 50 11.61 -4.93 -0.71
C PHE A 50 10.11 -4.72 -0.88
N GLY A 51 9.65 -4.68 -2.13
CA GLY A 51 8.26 -4.40 -2.47
C GLY A 51 7.33 -5.61 -2.30
N VAL A 52 6.15 -5.39 -1.71
CA VAL A 52 5.01 -6.32 -1.75
C VAL A 52 3.89 -5.67 -2.58
N TYR A 53 3.25 -6.46 -3.43
CA TYR A 53 2.14 -6.06 -4.30
C TYR A 53 1.19 -7.23 -4.53
N GLY A 54 -0.12 -6.99 -4.69
CA GLY A 54 -1.10 -8.03 -5.02
C GLY A 54 -1.42 -9.00 -3.88
N LEU A 55 -1.40 -8.53 -2.62
CA LEU A 55 -1.71 -9.40 -1.47
C LEU A 55 -3.15 -9.95 -1.55
N ALA A 56 -4.11 -9.10 -1.93
CA ALA A 56 -5.51 -9.50 -2.01
C ALA A 56 -5.71 -10.66 -2.99
N GLU A 57 -5.12 -10.56 -4.19
CA GLU A 57 -5.22 -11.59 -5.22
C GLU A 57 -4.52 -12.88 -4.75
N ALA A 58 -3.34 -12.77 -4.14
CA ALA A 58 -2.63 -13.94 -3.61
C ALA A 58 -3.46 -14.68 -2.55
N VAL A 59 -4.07 -13.96 -1.62
CA VAL A 59 -4.94 -14.53 -0.58
C VAL A 59 -6.17 -15.20 -1.21
N ASN A 60 -6.89 -14.47 -2.06
CA ASN A 60 -8.13 -14.95 -2.68
C ASN A 60 -7.88 -16.20 -3.54
N LEU A 61 -6.79 -16.23 -4.32
CA LEU A 61 -6.39 -17.41 -5.08
C LEU A 61 -6.11 -18.61 -4.17
N LEU A 62 -5.33 -18.42 -3.11
CA LEU A 62 -5.00 -19.50 -2.17
C LEU A 62 -6.23 -20.05 -1.44
N VAL A 63 -7.17 -19.20 -1.06
CA VAL A 63 -8.44 -19.62 -0.47
C VAL A 63 -9.25 -20.45 -1.47
N ALA A 64 -9.35 -20.00 -2.72
CA ALA A 64 -10.05 -20.73 -3.78
C ALA A 64 -9.40 -22.10 -4.08
N TYR A 65 -8.06 -22.17 -4.09
CA TYR A 65 -7.33 -23.44 -4.25
C TYR A 65 -7.62 -24.45 -3.14
N GLN A 66 -8.00 -23.99 -1.95
CA GLN A 66 -8.42 -24.85 -0.83
C GLN A 66 -9.92 -25.15 -0.83
N GLY A 67 -10.66 -24.74 -1.87
CA GLY A 67 -12.11 -24.91 -1.98
C GLY A 67 -12.92 -23.92 -1.14
N GLY A 68 -12.28 -22.90 -0.59
CA GLY A 68 -12.95 -21.81 0.14
C GLY A 68 -13.51 -20.74 -0.78
N ILE A 69 -14.46 -19.96 -0.26
CA ILE A 69 -15.08 -18.81 -0.96
C ILE A 69 -14.82 -17.48 -0.25
N GLY A 70 -14.07 -17.49 0.87
CA GLY A 70 -13.73 -16.29 1.63
C GLY A 70 -12.85 -15.34 0.82
N ARG A 71 -12.99 -14.03 1.08
CA ARG A 71 -12.22 -12.98 0.42
C ARG A 71 -11.51 -12.11 1.46
N TYR A 72 -10.31 -11.66 1.12
CA TYR A 72 -9.58 -10.69 1.92
C TYR A 72 -10.40 -9.40 2.11
N GLY A 73 -10.51 -8.91 3.34
CA GLY A 73 -11.37 -7.79 3.72
C GLY A 73 -12.80 -8.19 4.13
N HIS A 74 -13.19 -9.45 3.95
CA HIS A 74 -14.57 -9.90 4.19
C HIS A 74 -14.69 -11.23 4.92
N ASP A 75 -13.61 -11.98 5.07
CA ASP A 75 -13.60 -13.27 5.75
C ASP A 75 -12.40 -13.35 6.70
N ALA A 76 -12.67 -13.69 7.95
CA ALA A 76 -11.64 -13.73 9.00
C ALA A 76 -10.53 -14.76 8.71
N THR A 77 -10.84 -15.85 8.00
CA THR A 77 -9.84 -16.86 7.62
C THR A 77 -8.96 -16.36 6.49
N ALA A 78 -9.53 -15.63 5.52
CA ALA A 78 -8.79 -14.96 4.46
C ALA A 78 -7.88 -13.85 5.02
N ASP A 79 -8.38 -13.05 5.96
CA ASP A 79 -7.59 -12.01 6.64
C ASP A 79 -6.45 -12.63 7.46
N ALA A 80 -6.71 -13.71 8.20
CA ALA A 80 -5.66 -14.44 8.91
C ALA A 80 -4.60 -15.04 7.95
N LEU A 81 -4.99 -15.43 6.73
CA LEU A 81 -4.04 -15.86 5.71
C LEU A 81 -3.18 -14.70 5.20
N SER A 82 -3.75 -13.51 5.01
CA SER A 82 -2.99 -12.33 4.59
C SER A 82 -1.89 -11.98 5.62
N TYR A 83 -2.21 -12.05 6.91
CA TYR A 83 -1.24 -11.81 7.98
C TYR A 83 -0.09 -12.80 7.93
N ARG A 84 -0.39 -14.11 7.85
CA ARG A 84 0.63 -15.15 7.75
C ARG A 84 1.54 -14.97 6.53
N ILE A 85 0.99 -14.57 5.39
CA ILE A 85 1.80 -14.31 4.18
C ILE A 85 2.76 -13.15 4.44
N THR A 86 2.25 -11.99 4.91
CA THR A 86 3.09 -10.81 5.13
C THR A 86 4.13 -11.00 6.24
N GLU A 87 3.77 -11.70 7.32
CA GLU A 87 4.71 -12.08 8.39
C GLU A 87 5.80 -13.00 7.85
N ARG A 88 5.44 -14.00 7.04
CA ARG A 88 6.43 -14.91 6.47
C ARG A 88 7.38 -14.19 5.51
N VAL A 89 6.88 -13.25 4.71
CA VAL A 89 7.73 -12.39 3.86
C VAL A 89 8.66 -11.54 4.72
N ALA A 90 8.15 -10.93 5.79
CA ALA A 90 8.96 -10.10 6.70
C ALA A 90 10.09 -10.90 7.35
N GLU A 91 9.82 -12.13 7.81
CA GLU A 91 10.83 -13.03 8.35
C GLU A 91 11.93 -13.34 7.33
N LEU A 92 11.55 -13.73 6.11
CA LEU A 92 12.50 -14.09 5.05
C LEU A 92 13.37 -12.90 4.65
N VAL A 93 12.77 -11.72 4.48
CA VAL A 93 13.48 -10.49 4.12
C VAL A 93 14.42 -10.04 5.26
N ALA A 94 13.98 -10.11 6.51
CA ALA A 94 14.83 -9.80 7.66
C ALA A 94 16.01 -10.80 7.79
N ALA A 95 15.82 -12.06 7.41
CA ALA A 95 16.84 -13.11 7.47
C ALA A 95 17.89 -13.04 6.35
N ARG A 96 17.64 -12.30 5.26
CA ARG A 96 18.56 -12.17 4.12
C ARG A 96 19.44 -10.89 4.19
N PRO A 97 20.78 -10.99 4.25
CA PRO A 97 21.65 -9.81 4.20
C PRO A 97 21.51 -9.08 2.87
N MET A 98 21.72 -7.77 2.83
CA MET A 98 21.72 -6.98 1.60
C MET A 98 22.95 -6.06 1.59
N PRO A 99 23.86 -6.17 0.60
CA PRO A 99 25.08 -5.38 0.59
C PRO A 99 24.80 -3.89 0.49
N TYR A 100 25.67 -3.10 1.12
CA TYR A 100 25.64 -1.63 1.15
C TYR A 100 24.38 -1.02 1.81
N CYS A 101 23.50 -1.81 2.43
CA CYS A 101 22.27 -1.35 3.06
C CYS A 101 22.43 -1.04 4.55
N GLU A 102 23.45 -0.29 4.95
CA GLU A 102 23.70 -0.01 6.38
C GLU A 102 22.68 0.92 7.02
N GLY A 103 21.99 1.75 6.23
CA GLY A 103 20.78 2.45 6.69
C GLY A 103 19.63 1.49 7.06
N GLY A 104 19.72 0.23 6.63
CA GLY A 104 18.84 -0.88 6.96
C GLY A 104 19.44 -1.90 7.93
N ASN A 105 20.54 -1.58 8.61
CA ASN A 105 21.32 -2.52 9.43
C ASN A 105 21.75 -3.77 8.61
N GLY A 106 22.17 -3.54 7.36
CA GLY A 106 22.59 -4.56 6.41
C GLY A 106 21.44 -5.39 5.82
N ARG A 107 20.20 -4.90 5.88
CA ARG A 107 18.98 -5.61 5.44
C ARG A 107 18.05 -4.70 4.62
N CYS A 108 17.12 -5.31 3.90
CA CYS A 108 16.03 -4.58 3.25
C CYS A 108 14.91 -4.23 4.23
N TYR A 109 14.21 -3.13 3.96
CA TYR A 109 12.94 -2.80 4.59
C TYR A 109 11.78 -3.21 3.71
N LEU A 110 10.69 -3.74 4.28
CA LEU A 110 9.48 -3.97 3.49
C LEU A 110 8.79 -2.65 3.13
N HIS A 111 8.31 -2.58 1.90
CA HIS A 111 7.49 -1.49 1.36
C HIS A 111 6.23 -2.07 0.70
N SER A 112 5.06 -1.60 1.13
CA SER A 112 3.77 -1.93 0.50
C SER A 112 3.59 -1.02 -0.71
N GLN A 113 3.85 -1.57 -1.91
CA GLN A 113 3.92 -0.80 -3.14
C GLN A 113 2.56 -0.17 -3.48
N SER A 114 2.56 1.12 -3.84
CA SER A 114 1.34 1.90 -4.05
C SER A 114 0.67 1.65 -5.40
N GLY A 115 1.34 0.99 -6.33
CA GLY A 115 0.91 0.74 -7.71
C GLY A 115 1.50 1.76 -8.70
N ILE A 116 1.76 1.30 -9.92
CA ILE A 116 2.14 2.12 -11.08
C ILE A 116 1.14 1.92 -12.22
N ASP A 117 1.18 2.76 -13.24
CA ASP A 117 0.28 2.69 -14.40
C ASP A 117 0.33 1.35 -15.16
N LEU A 118 1.43 0.61 -15.02
CA LEU A 118 1.64 -0.69 -15.66
C LEU A 118 1.03 -1.89 -14.92
N ASP A 119 0.64 -1.77 -13.64
CA ASP A 119 0.02 -2.91 -12.97
C ASP A 119 -1.48 -2.94 -13.29
N THR A 120 -1.94 -4.05 -13.87
CA THR A 120 -3.31 -4.24 -14.34
C THR A 120 -4.00 -5.34 -13.53
N ASP A 121 -5.24 -5.13 -13.13
CA ASP A 121 -6.09 -6.13 -12.45
C ASP A 121 -5.49 -6.71 -11.14
N VAL A 122 -4.59 -5.97 -10.49
CA VAL A 122 -3.94 -6.39 -9.24
C VAL A 122 -4.04 -5.27 -8.20
N THR A 123 -4.39 -5.63 -6.97
CA THR A 123 -4.59 -4.68 -5.89
C THR A 123 -3.26 -4.20 -5.31
N ALA A 124 -3.18 -2.89 -5.07
CA ALA A 124 -1.95 -2.29 -4.61
C ALA A 124 -1.52 -2.73 -3.21
N GLY A 125 -0.29 -3.22 -3.10
CA GLY A 125 0.36 -3.51 -1.83
C GLY A 125 -0.41 -4.53 -0.99
N THR A 126 -0.78 -4.12 0.22
CA THR A 126 -1.59 -4.89 1.16
C THR A 126 -3.04 -4.38 1.30
N ARG A 127 -3.49 -3.52 0.38
CA ARG A 127 -4.82 -2.90 0.45
C ARG A 127 -5.92 -3.90 0.15
N ILE A 128 -7.11 -3.59 0.62
CA ILE A 128 -8.35 -4.25 0.19
C ILE A 128 -8.69 -3.76 -1.24
N PRO A 129 -9.20 -4.62 -2.14
CA PRO A 129 -9.52 -4.25 -3.51
C PRO A 129 -10.49 -3.05 -3.58
N VAL A 130 -10.27 -2.22 -4.61
CA VAL A 130 -11.09 -1.03 -4.86
C VAL A 130 -12.51 -1.43 -5.19
N GLY A 131 -13.49 -0.80 -4.54
CA GLY A 131 -14.92 -1.11 -4.68
C GLY A 131 -15.39 -2.26 -3.81
N GLU A 132 -14.46 -3.01 -3.20
CA GLU A 132 -14.75 -4.08 -2.24
C GLU A 132 -14.42 -3.66 -0.80
N GLU A 133 -14.13 -2.39 -0.53
CA GLU A 133 -13.74 -2.00 0.82
C GLU A 133 -14.88 -2.19 1.85
N PRO A 134 -14.66 -2.91 2.97
CA PRO A 134 -15.68 -3.15 3.98
C PRO A 134 -15.98 -1.86 4.79
N PRO A 135 -16.95 -1.87 5.72
CA PRO A 135 -17.24 -0.72 6.56
C PRO A 135 -16.02 -0.22 7.36
N MET A 136 -16.13 0.97 7.96
CA MET A 136 -14.98 1.72 8.48
C MET A 136 -14.14 0.91 9.47
N PHE A 137 -14.81 0.30 10.44
CA PHE A 137 -14.16 -0.45 11.51
C PHE A 137 -13.40 -1.65 10.93
N GLU A 138 -14.08 -2.50 10.17
CA GLU A 138 -13.53 -3.71 9.58
C GLU A 138 -12.32 -3.39 8.68
N HIS A 139 -12.42 -2.38 7.81
CA HIS A 139 -11.31 -1.98 6.94
C HIS A 139 -10.09 -1.60 7.77
N ILE A 140 -10.26 -0.73 8.78
CA ILE A 140 -9.15 -0.32 9.66
C ILE A 140 -8.55 -1.55 10.35
N THR A 141 -9.38 -2.41 10.96
CA THR A 141 -8.89 -3.57 11.71
C THR A 141 -8.26 -4.63 10.81
N THR A 142 -8.70 -4.76 9.56
CA THR A 142 -8.12 -5.69 8.59
C THR A 142 -6.75 -5.19 8.13
N CYS A 143 -6.60 -3.91 7.79
CA CYS A 143 -5.34 -3.36 7.29
C CYS A 143 -4.30 -3.11 8.39
N ALA A 144 -4.71 -2.63 9.58
CA ALA A 144 -3.80 -2.18 10.63
C ALA A 144 -2.68 -3.17 11.02
N PRO A 145 -2.93 -4.49 11.15
CA PRO A 145 -1.89 -5.46 11.50
C PRO A 145 -0.72 -5.52 10.52
N HIS A 146 -0.96 -5.22 9.24
CA HIS A 146 0.11 -5.17 8.23
C HIS A 146 1.07 -4.01 8.49
N HIS A 147 0.59 -2.85 8.96
CA HIS A 147 1.39 -1.62 8.99
C HIS A 147 2.70 -1.79 9.73
N ARG A 148 2.75 -2.54 10.84
CA ARG A 148 3.98 -2.74 11.62
C ARG A 148 5.13 -3.37 10.82
N LEU A 149 4.82 -4.12 9.76
CA LEU A 149 5.80 -4.87 8.97
C LEU A 149 6.49 -4.05 7.89
N PHE A 150 5.95 -2.88 7.50
CA PHE A 150 6.37 -2.13 6.30
C PHE A 150 7.07 -0.79 6.62
N PRO A 151 8.22 -0.76 7.32
CA PRO A 151 8.84 0.49 7.78
C PRO A 151 9.28 1.43 6.66
N ALA A 152 9.48 0.94 5.43
CA ALA A 152 9.80 1.80 4.30
C ALA A 152 8.58 2.52 3.69
N GLY A 153 7.36 2.09 4.02
CA GLY A 153 6.14 2.73 3.55
C GLY A 153 4.97 1.76 3.39
N ILE A 154 3.80 2.21 3.81
CA ILE A 154 2.50 1.55 3.66
C ILE A 154 1.43 2.62 3.89
N SER A 155 0.40 2.66 3.05
CA SER A 155 -0.69 3.62 3.22
C SER A 155 -2.00 3.06 2.67
N ASP A 156 -3.07 3.25 3.42
CA ASP A 156 -4.44 2.87 3.06
C ASP A 156 -5.29 4.10 2.75
N ILE A 157 -6.23 3.96 1.82
CA ILE A 157 -7.08 5.05 1.35
C ILE A 157 -8.52 4.71 1.71
N VAL A 158 -9.16 5.59 2.48
CA VAL A 158 -10.54 5.44 2.92
C VAL A 158 -11.38 6.56 2.31
N HIS A 159 -12.38 6.20 1.52
CA HIS A 159 -13.34 7.19 0.99
C HIS A 159 -14.44 7.47 2.00
N VAL A 160 -14.75 8.75 2.20
CA VAL A 160 -15.76 9.23 3.13
C VAL A 160 -16.67 10.24 2.45
N ASP A 161 -17.95 10.28 2.82
CA ASP A 161 -18.88 11.27 2.29
C ASP A 161 -18.86 12.60 3.09
N GLU A 162 -19.70 13.55 2.69
CA GLU A 162 -19.86 14.88 3.29
C GLU A 162 -20.16 14.85 4.81
N THR A 163 -20.60 13.71 5.37
CA THR A 163 -20.76 13.57 6.83
C THR A 163 -19.44 13.78 7.59
N ALA A 164 -18.29 13.48 6.97
CA ALA A 164 -16.98 13.74 7.56
C ALA A 164 -16.76 15.24 7.84
N VAL A 165 -17.24 16.10 6.94
CA VAL A 165 -17.17 17.58 7.11
C VAL A 165 -18.13 18.05 8.19
N ARG A 166 -19.32 17.44 8.27
CA ARG A 166 -20.36 17.79 9.25
C ARG A 166 -20.06 17.26 10.66
N ASN A 167 -19.21 16.23 10.78
CA ASN A 167 -18.82 15.63 12.06
C ASN A 167 -17.30 15.44 12.15
N PRO A 168 -16.52 16.53 12.26
CA PRO A 168 -15.06 16.46 12.31
C PRO A 168 -14.56 15.76 13.58
N GLN A 169 -15.33 15.79 14.67
CA GLN A 169 -14.95 15.11 15.91
C GLN A 169 -14.94 13.58 15.73
N ALA A 170 -15.95 13.02 15.06
CA ALA A 170 -15.96 11.59 14.75
C ALA A 170 -14.79 11.19 13.82
N VAL A 171 -14.38 12.06 12.89
CA VAL A 171 -13.17 11.82 12.09
C VAL A 171 -11.92 11.76 12.99
N VAL A 172 -11.77 12.68 13.95
CA VAL A 172 -10.67 12.64 14.92
C VAL A 172 -10.69 11.36 15.76
N ASP A 173 -11.86 10.91 16.18
CA ASP A 173 -11.98 9.68 16.98
C ASP A 173 -11.64 8.43 16.16
N ILE A 174 -12.03 8.39 14.89
CA ILE A 174 -11.60 7.33 13.95
C ILE A 174 -10.08 7.38 13.76
N ILE A 175 -9.48 8.56 13.59
CA ILE A 175 -8.02 8.71 13.46
C ILE A 175 -7.31 8.17 14.70
N ARG A 176 -7.78 8.53 15.90
CA ARG A 176 -7.23 8.03 17.17
C ARG A 176 -7.40 6.51 17.29
N GLY A 177 -8.57 5.98 16.90
CA GLY A 177 -8.83 4.55 16.87
C GLY A 177 -7.92 3.79 15.91
N ALA A 178 -7.71 4.32 14.70
CA ALA A 178 -6.82 3.77 13.69
C ALA A 178 -5.36 3.72 14.17
N PHE A 179 -4.84 4.82 14.72
CA PHE A 179 -3.50 4.84 15.32
C PHE A 179 -3.39 3.86 16.50
N SER A 180 -4.40 3.81 17.36
CA SER A 180 -4.42 2.87 18.49
C SER A 180 -4.47 1.40 18.05
N SER A 181 -5.04 1.14 16.87
CA SER A 181 -5.10 -0.19 16.25
C SER A 181 -3.81 -0.56 15.50
N GLY A 182 -2.87 0.38 15.36
CA GLY A 182 -1.55 0.14 14.76
C GLY A 182 -1.36 0.68 13.34
N MET A 183 -2.33 1.40 12.77
CA MET A 183 -2.13 2.10 11.49
C MET A 183 -1.06 3.18 11.65
N ARG A 184 -0.24 3.39 10.61
CA ARG A 184 0.85 4.39 10.63
C ARG A 184 0.69 5.51 9.61
N ASP A 185 0.04 5.22 8.50
CA ASP A 185 -0.24 6.16 7.43
C ASP A 185 -1.52 5.69 6.72
N PHE A 186 -2.49 6.59 6.62
CA PHE A 186 -3.74 6.40 5.92
C PHE A 186 -4.32 7.76 5.53
N THR A 187 -5.10 7.77 4.47
CA THR A 187 -5.69 9.00 3.92
C THR A 187 -7.21 8.87 3.86
N PHE A 188 -7.90 9.90 4.33
CA PHE A 188 -9.32 10.10 4.00
C PHE A 188 -9.44 10.88 2.70
N ASN A 189 -10.23 10.35 1.76
CA ASN A 189 -10.65 11.11 0.58
C ASN A 189 -12.13 11.44 0.69
N LEU A 190 -12.50 12.70 0.51
CA LEU A 190 -13.90 13.09 0.38
C LEU A 190 -14.40 12.72 -1.00
N ASP A 191 -15.50 11.99 -1.09
CA ASP A 191 -16.10 11.60 -2.36
C ASP A 191 -16.54 12.83 -3.19
N SER A 192 -17.00 13.89 -2.50
CA SER A 192 -17.37 15.17 -3.10
C SER A 192 -16.18 15.99 -3.63
N ASN A 193 -14.93 15.55 -3.42
CA ASN A 193 -13.77 16.24 -3.97
C ASN A 193 -13.71 16.12 -5.50
N GLU A 194 -13.34 17.24 -6.13
CA GLU A 194 -12.99 17.30 -7.56
C GLU A 194 -11.64 16.60 -7.84
N PHE A 195 -10.87 16.25 -6.80
CA PHE A 195 -9.58 15.58 -6.91
C PHE A 195 -9.68 14.12 -6.47
N ILE A 196 -9.05 13.23 -7.23
CA ILE A 196 -8.81 11.84 -6.82
C ILE A 196 -7.39 11.65 -6.33
N ARG A 197 -7.24 10.82 -5.30
CA ARG A 197 -5.95 10.35 -4.82
C ARG A 197 -5.53 9.15 -5.65
N ILE A 198 -4.41 9.28 -6.34
CA ILE A 198 -3.80 8.18 -7.09
C ILE A 198 -2.96 7.32 -6.13
N THR A 199 -1.64 7.50 -6.15
CA THR A 199 -0.66 6.74 -5.37
C THR A 199 0.23 7.70 -4.58
N GLY A 200 -0.40 8.50 -3.72
CA GLY A 200 0.27 9.50 -2.90
C GLY A 200 0.13 10.95 -3.38
N TYR A 201 -0.41 11.19 -4.58
CA TYR A 201 -0.68 12.53 -5.12
C TYR A 201 -2.12 12.71 -5.60
N LEU A 202 -2.56 13.97 -5.71
CA LEU A 202 -3.91 14.34 -6.12
C LEU A 202 -3.93 14.79 -7.59
N VAL A 203 -4.90 14.31 -8.36
CA VAL A 203 -5.20 14.80 -9.71
C VAL A 203 -6.67 15.15 -9.82
N ARG A 204 -6.98 16.20 -10.58
CA ARG A 204 -8.36 16.64 -10.77
C ARG A 204 -9.09 15.67 -11.69
N LYS A 205 -10.29 15.25 -11.30
CA LYS A 205 -11.16 14.34 -12.07
C LYS A 205 -11.39 14.85 -13.50
N SER A 206 -11.60 16.16 -13.67
CA SER A 206 -11.81 16.77 -14.98
C SER A 206 -10.60 16.68 -15.91
N ASP A 207 -9.39 16.60 -15.36
CA ASP A 207 -8.15 16.57 -16.15
C ASP A 207 -7.88 15.17 -16.71
N LEU A 208 -8.59 14.16 -16.20
CA LEU A 208 -8.56 12.77 -16.70
C LEU A 208 -9.59 12.52 -17.81
N VAL A 209 -10.66 13.33 -17.85
CA VAL A 209 -11.69 13.22 -18.88
C VAL A 209 -11.10 13.61 -20.23
N ASP A 210 -11.32 12.78 -21.25
CA ASP A 210 -10.86 13.01 -22.63
C ASP A 210 -9.33 13.16 -22.79
N ILE A 211 -8.52 12.73 -21.81
CA ILE A 211 -7.07 12.95 -21.79
C ILE A 211 -6.35 12.40 -23.04
N ASP A 212 -6.82 11.27 -23.59
CA ASP A 212 -6.28 10.67 -24.81
C ASP A 212 -6.55 11.51 -26.07
N THR A 213 -7.57 12.37 -26.04
CA THR A 213 -7.97 13.20 -27.17
C THR A 213 -7.52 14.65 -27.05
N ARG A 214 -7.49 15.21 -25.82
CA ARG A 214 -7.14 16.62 -25.56
C ARG A 214 -5.68 16.80 -25.14
N GLY A 215 -5.02 15.72 -24.77
CA GLY A 215 -3.72 15.74 -24.14
C GLY A 215 -3.74 16.31 -22.73
N ALA A 216 -2.66 16.12 -21.98
CA ALA A 216 -2.55 16.63 -20.62
C ALA A 216 -1.67 17.88 -20.52
N ARG A 217 -1.96 18.72 -19.53
CA ARG A 217 -1.11 19.87 -19.19
C ARG A 217 0.12 19.44 -18.38
N HIS A 218 -0.01 18.40 -17.57
CA HIS A 218 1.09 17.86 -16.77
C HIS A 218 1.30 16.37 -17.06
N GLY A 219 2.56 15.93 -17.09
CA GLY A 219 2.89 14.51 -17.31
C GLY A 219 2.31 13.59 -16.22
N SER A 220 2.09 14.11 -15.01
CA SER A 220 1.44 13.41 -13.89
C SER A 220 0.00 13.00 -14.18
N ASP A 221 -0.68 13.70 -15.09
CA ASP A 221 -2.09 13.47 -15.39
C ASP A 221 -2.23 12.22 -16.27
N TYR A 222 -1.27 11.95 -17.16
CA TYR A 222 -1.21 10.70 -17.92
C TYR A 222 -0.99 9.49 -17.01
N LEU A 223 -0.08 9.60 -16.03
CA LEU A 223 0.15 8.57 -15.02
C LEU A 223 -1.10 8.32 -14.17
N ALA A 224 -1.84 9.38 -13.86
CA ALA A 224 -3.07 9.32 -13.12
C ALA A 224 -4.21 8.67 -13.92
N ALA A 225 -4.33 8.98 -15.22
CA ALA A 225 -5.30 8.35 -16.10
C ALA A 225 -5.02 6.86 -16.28
N GLY A 226 -3.75 6.48 -16.48
CA GLY A 226 -3.35 5.07 -16.50
C GLY A 226 -3.68 4.35 -15.21
N SER A 227 -3.37 4.98 -14.06
CA SER A 227 -3.72 4.42 -12.74
C SER A 227 -5.23 4.29 -12.54
N GLU A 228 -6.04 5.26 -12.99
CA GLU A 228 -7.50 5.16 -12.89
C GLU A 228 -8.04 4.03 -13.78
N ALA A 229 -7.54 3.91 -15.01
CA ALA A 229 -7.95 2.84 -15.91
C ALA A 229 -7.61 1.45 -15.36
N SER A 230 -6.45 1.30 -14.72
CA SER A 230 -5.96 0.03 -14.19
C SER A 230 -6.51 -0.35 -12.80
N TYR A 231 -6.82 0.64 -11.95
CA TYR A 231 -7.21 0.40 -10.55
C TYR A 231 -8.59 0.90 -10.17
N HIS A 232 -9.31 1.57 -11.06
CA HIS A 232 -10.66 2.08 -10.84
C HIS A 232 -10.77 2.95 -9.58
N LEU A 233 -9.78 3.80 -9.30
CA LEU A 233 -9.65 4.53 -8.03
C LEU A 233 -10.83 5.45 -7.71
N THR A 234 -11.62 5.84 -8.71
CA THR A 234 -12.90 6.56 -8.53
C THR A 234 -14.04 5.71 -7.96
N GLN A 235 -13.90 4.38 -7.95
CA GLN A 235 -14.96 3.44 -7.57
C GLN A 235 -14.83 2.92 -6.13
N ARG A 236 -13.94 3.50 -5.33
CA ARG A 236 -13.74 3.12 -3.92
C ARG A 236 -15.01 3.25 -3.10
N ALA A 237 -15.26 2.30 -2.20
CA ALA A 237 -16.47 2.31 -1.40
C ALA A 237 -16.51 3.51 -0.44
N VAL A 238 -17.56 4.33 -0.58
CA VAL A 238 -17.74 5.56 0.20
C VAL A 238 -18.35 5.25 1.56
N LYS A 239 -17.74 5.77 2.63
CA LYS A 239 -18.16 5.52 4.00
C LYS A 239 -18.81 6.74 4.65
N ARG A 240 -19.89 6.51 5.41
CA ARG A 240 -20.50 7.54 6.26
C ARG A 240 -19.75 7.65 7.58
N ILE A 241 -19.50 8.88 8.00
CA ILE A 241 -18.99 9.23 9.32
C ILE A 241 -20.16 9.61 10.22
N GLY A 242 -20.54 8.69 11.10
CA GLY A 242 -21.53 8.92 12.14
C GLY A 242 -20.95 8.62 13.51
N CYS A 243 -21.47 9.28 14.56
CA CYS A 243 -21.30 8.76 15.92
C CYS A 243 -22.30 7.62 16.12
N HIS A 244 -21.82 6.40 16.31
CA HIS A 244 -22.61 5.34 16.94
C HIS A 244 -22.58 5.49 18.47
N GLU A 245 -22.82 6.70 18.99
CA GLU A 245 -23.22 6.84 20.38
C GLU A 245 -24.74 6.62 20.43
N ARG A 246 -25.13 5.39 20.81
CA ARG A 246 -26.51 4.90 21.03
C ARG A 246 -27.23 4.40 19.79
N ASP A 247 -26.98 3.15 19.44
CA ASP A 247 -28.11 2.22 19.45
C ASP A 247 -27.96 1.36 20.71
N PRO A 248 -28.95 1.27 21.60
CA PRO A 248 -28.94 0.21 22.60
C PRO A 248 -28.91 -1.11 21.82
N ARG A 249 -27.93 -1.98 22.10
CA ARG A 249 -28.08 -3.38 21.73
C ARG A 249 -29.45 -3.82 22.27
N PRO A 250 -30.36 -4.37 21.46
CA PRO A 250 -31.56 -4.96 22.01
C PRO A 250 -31.11 -6.04 22.99
N ASP A 251 -31.53 -5.93 24.25
CA ASP A 251 -31.46 -7.06 25.16
C ASP A 251 -32.46 -8.11 24.65
N SER A 252 -31.95 -9.12 23.94
CA SER A 252 -32.56 -10.46 23.83
C SER A 252 -31.59 -11.46 23.20
#